data_AF-A0A0F9D775-F1
#
_entry.id   AF-A0A0F9D775-F1
#
_cell.length_a   1.000
_cell.length_b   1.000
_cell.length_c   1.000
_cell.angle_alpha   90.00
_cell.angle_beta   90.00
_cell.angle_gamma   90.00
#
_symmetry.space_group_name_H-M   'P 1'
#
loop_
_entity.id
_entity.type
_entity.pdbx_description
1 polymer ?
#
loop_
_entity_poly.entity_id
_entity_poly.type
_entity_poly.pdbx_seq_one_letter_code
_entity_poly.pdbx_strand_id
1 'polypeptide(L)' 'MSLRIRSDGRILCAAMHPAEPGDTYLHDGISYRLTVGFRVLVTEPMHSHARHGEWWWADSVPDDVVLET' A
#
# COMPACT_ATOMS: atom_id res chain seq x y z
N MET A 1 7.68 -6.64 0.03
CA MET A 1 7.56 -5.23 -0.36
C MET A 1 7.29 -4.41 0.88
N SER A 2 8.08 -3.37 1.13
CA SER A 2 7.87 -2.42 2.21
C SER A 2 6.85 -1.35 1.81
N LEU A 3 6.17 -0.81 2.82
CA LEU A 3 5.20 0.26 2.63
C LEU A 3 5.61 1.48 3.47
N ARG A 4 5.05 2.64 3.15
CA ARG A 4 5.14 3.86 3.97
C ARG A 4 3.73 4.36 4.22
N ILE A 5 3.42 4.66 5.46
CA ILE A 5 2.19 5.38 5.82
C ILE A 5 2.56 6.85 5.97
N ARG A 6 1.95 7.69 5.14
CA ARG A 6 2.08 9.15 5.21
C ARG A 6 1.37 9.69 6.45
N SER A 7 1.73 10.90 6.87
CA SER A 7 1.07 11.60 7.98
C SER A 7 -0.41 11.89 7.71
N ASP A 8 -0.81 11.94 6.44
CA ASP A 8 -2.21 12.06 6.00
C ASP A 8 -2.96 10.72 5.93
N GLY A 9 -2.30 9.60 6.25
CA GLY A 9 -2.89 8.27 6.27
C GLY A 9 -2.76 7.48 4.96
N ARG A 10 -2.27 8.07 3.87
CA ARG A 10 -2.03 7.33 2.61
C ARG A 10 -0.98 6.23 2.80
N ILE A 11 -1.20 5.07 2.21
CA ILE A 11 -0.28 3.93 2.27
C ILE A 11 0.34 3.74 0.89
N LEU A 12 1.66 3.83 0.81
CA LEU A 12 2.40 3.87 -0.45
C LEU A 12 3.49 2.82 -0.49
N CYS A 13 3.77 2.31 -1.68
CA CYS A 13 4.91 1.44 -1.95
C CYS A 13 6.20 2.20 -1.64
N ALA A 14 6.98 1.69 -0.68
CA ALA A 14 8.16 2.37 -0.18
C ALA A 14 9.31 2.46 -1.20
N ALA A 15 9.27 1.63 -2.24
CA ALA A 15 10.23 1.60 -3.34
C ALA A 15 9.87 2.58 -4.46
N MET A 16 8.60 2.93 -4.60
CA MET A 16 8.12 3.85 -5.64
C MET A 16 8.03 5.29 -5.17
N HIS A 17 7.88 5.49 -3.85
CA HIS A 17 7.70 6.80 -3.26
C HIS A 17 8.82 7.14 -2.29
N PRO A 18 9.45 8.33 -2.41
CA PRO A 18 10.49 8.76 -1.47
C PRO A 18 9.94 8.88 -0.05
N ALA A 19 10.82 8.85 0.94
CA ALA A 19 10.43 9.11 2.32
C ALA A 19 10.14 10.60 2.53
N GLU A 20 9.08 10.90 3.27
CA GLU A 20 8.71 12.26 3.68
C GLU A 20 8.77 12.40 5.22
N PRO A 21 8.96 13.62 5.77
CA PRO A 21 8.91 13.84 7.20
C PRO A 21 7.55 13.42 7.79
N GLY A 22 7.58 12.59 8.83
CA GLY A 22 6.37 12.06 9.48
C GLY A 22 5.89 10.72 8.94
N ASP A 23 6.55 10.17 7.92
CA ASP A 23 6.26 8.83 7.44
C ASP A 23 6.51 7.76 8.50
N THR A 24 5.60 6.78 8.56
CA THR A 24 5.85 5.50 9.23
C THR A 24 6.26 4.46 8.19
N TYR A 25 7.50 3.98 8.27
CA TYR A 25 7.97 2.89 7.41
C TYR A 25 7.50 1.53 7.93
N LEU A 26 6.83 0.77 7.07
CA LEU A 26 6.44 -0.62 7.31
C LEU A 26 7.44 -1.55 6.62
N HIS A 27 8.21 -2.26 7.46
CA HIS A 27 9.16 -3.26 7.00
C HIS A 27 8.45 -4.43 6.29
N ASP A 28 9.10 -5.00 5.28
CA ASP A 28 8.59 -6.07 4.41
C ASP A 28 7.90 -7.22 5.14
N GLY A 29 8.41 -7.63 6.31
CA GLY A 29 7.80 -8.71 7.11
C GLY A 29 6.43 -8.35 7.68
N ILE A 30 6.21 -7.10 8.08
CA ILE A 30 4.90 -6.62 8.54
C ILE A 30 3.98 -6.47 7.33
N SER A 31 4.46 -5.81 6.27
CA SER A 31 3.70 -5.64 5.04
C SER A 31 3.24 -6.98 4.47
N TYR A 32 4.10 -7.99 4.43
CA TYR A 32 3.75 -9.34 3.97
C TYR A 32 2.65 -9.98 4.82
N ARG A 33 2.69 -9.84 6.15
CA ARG A 33 1.62 -10.34 7.02
C ARG A 33 0.30 -9.63 6.75
N LEU A 34 0.31 -8.31 6.54
CA LEU A 34 -0.90 -7.53 6.27
C LEU A 34 -1.51 -7.84 4.89
N THR A 35 -0.67 -8.04 3.86
CA THR A 35 -1.12 -8.24 2.48
C THR A 35 -1.41 -9.71 2.16
N VAL A 36 -0.50 -10.62 2.47
CA VAL A 36 -0.62 -12.05 2.13
C VAL A 36 -1.26 -12.84 3.27
N GLY A 37 -0.82 -12.60 4.51
CA GLY A 37 -1.26 -13.36 5.68
C GLY A 37 -2.71 -13.07 6.07
N PHE A 38 -3.03 -11.79 6.25
CA PHE A 38 -4.34 -11.33 6.72
C PHE A 38 -5.23 -10.77 5.61
N ARG A 39 -4.65 -10.38 4.46
CA ARG A 39 -5.37 -9.76 3.33
C ARG A 39 -6.17 -8.51 3.73
N VAL A 40 -5.63 -7.73 4.67
CA VAL A 40 -6.24 -6.48 5.14
C VAL A 40 -5.70 -5.26 4.40
N LEU A 41 -4.56 -5.40 3.72
CA LEU A 41 -4.04 -4.40 2.79
C LEU A 41 -4.06 -4.96 1.37
N VAL A 42 -4.66 -4.18 0.47
CA VAL A 42 -4.83 -4.51 -0.94
C VAL A 42 -4.24 -3.42 -1.81
N THR A 43 -3.93 -3.76 -3.05
CA THR A 43 -3.48 -2.82 -4.07
C THR A 43 -4.08 -3.21 -5.42
N GLU A 44 -3.98 -2.29 -6.36
CA GLU A 44 -4.36 -2.47 -7.76
C GLU A 44 -3.45 -3.51 -8.45
N PRO A 45 -3.88 -4.08 -9.60
CA PRO A 45 -3.05 -4.97 -10.39
C PRO A 45 -1.69 -4.36 -10.76
N MET A 46 -0.68 -5.21 -10.97
CA MET A 46 0.71 -4.77 -11.15
C MET A 46 0.92 -3.68 -12.22
N HIS A 47 0.15 -3.69 -13.32
CA HIS A 47 0.27 -2.70 -14.40
C HIS A 47 -0.14 -1.29 -13.99
N SER A 48 -1.12 -1.17 -13.10
CA SER A 48 -1.52 0.13 -12.53
C SER A 48 -0.69 0.42 -11.28
N HIS A 49 -0.33 -0.60 -10.49
CA HIS A 49 0.53 -0.46 -9.32
C HIS A 49 1.87 0.15 -9.68
N ALA A 50 2.47 -0.28 -10.80
CA ALA A 50 3.73 0.28 -11.30
C ALA A 50 3.63 1.77 -11.68
N ARG A 51 2.42 2.34 -11.77
CA ARG A 51 2.19 3.78 -12.00
C ARG A 51 1.89 4.53 -10.71
N HIS A 52 0.97 4.05 -9.86
CA HIS A 52 0.54 4.81 -8.68
C HIS A 52 1.22 4.34 -7.40
N GLY A 53 1.44 3.05 -7.24
CA GLY A 53 2.12 2.48 -6.07
C GLY A 53 1.31 2.61 -4.78
N GLU A 54 -0.01 2.75 -4.87
CA GLU A 54 -0.89 2.97 -3.72
C GLU A 54 -1.39 1.65 -3.12
N TRP A 55 -1.68 1.70 -1.83
CA TRP A 55 -2.25 0.59 -1.06
C TRP A 55 -3.38 1.11 -0.19
N TRP A 56 -4.35 0.24 0.09
CA TRP A 56 -5.54 0.59 0.87
C TRP A 56 -5.89 -0.51 1.85
N TRP A 57 -6.54 -0.12 2.96
CA TRP A 57 -7.25 -1.08 3.78
C TRP A 57 -8.40 -1.69 2.98
N ALA A 58 -8.59 -3.01 3.09
CA ALA A 58 -9.53 -3.76 2.26
C ALA A 58 -11.00 -3.29 2.40
N ASP A 59 -11.34 -2.61 3.50
CA ASP A 59 -12.66 -2.04 3.78
C ASP A 59 -12.79 -0.55 3.41
N SER A 60 -11.71 0.06 2.90
CA SER A 60 -11.58 1.50 2.67
C SER A 60 -10.96 1.81 1.30
N VAL A 61 -11.26 0.97 0.31
CA VAL A 61 -10.78 1.12 -1.08
C VAL A 61 -11.66 2.15 -1.80
N PRO A 62 -11.08 3.15 -2.49
CA PRO A 62 -11.86 4.10 -3.29
C PRO A 62 -12.68 3.41 -4.39
N ASP A 63 -13.88 3.93 -4.68
CA ASP A 63 -14.85 3.33 -5.62
C ASP A 63 -14.31 3.21 -7.06
N ASP A 64 -13.33 4.02 -7.44
CA ASP A 64 -12.72 4.06 -8.76
C ASP A 64 -11.51 3.12 -8.92
N VAL A 65 -11.09 2.45 -7.84
CA VAL A 65 -9.95 1.52 -7.84
C VAL A 65 -10.42 0.11 -8.17
N VAL A 66 -9.84 -0.46 -9.23
CA VAL A 66 -10.06 -1.87 -9.61
C VAL A 66 -8.99 -2.73 -8.94
N LEU A 67 -9.42 -3.67 -8.11
CA LEU A 67 -8.55 -4.68 -7.49
C LEU A 67 -8.42 -5.92 -8.37
N GLU A 68 -7.30 -6.63 -8.27
CA GLU A 68 -7.16 -7.98 -8.82
C GLU A 68 -7.78 -8.98 -7.82
N THR A 69 -8.80 -9.73 -8.26
CA THR A 69 -9.48 -10.77 -7.46
C THR A 69 -8.67 -12.05 -7.35
#